data_AF-A0A973BDR1-F1
#
_entry.id   AF-A0A973BDR1-F1
#
_cell.length_a   1.000
_cell.length_b   1.000
_cell.length_c   1.000
_cell.angle_alpha   90.00
_cell.angle_beta   90.00
_cell.angle_gamma   90.00
#
_symmetry.space_group_name_H-M   'P 1'
#
loop_
_entity.id
_entity.type
_entity.pdbx_description
1 polymer ?
#
loop_
_entity_poly.entity_id
_entity_poly.type
_entity_poly.pdbx_seq_one_letter_code
_entity_poly.pdbx_strand_id
1 'polypeptide(L)'
;MKPLFIIAALGLITACVSNTEYDRDRAYAKCDSISDESSRNRCIADAIQDAERERHRDAERIEQLEENAERRELGREIAGAEPKD
;
A
#
# COMPACT_ATOMS: atom_id res chain seq x y z
N MET A 1 10.20 -34.32 -24.59
CA MET A 1 10.43 -33.95 -23.18
C MET A 1 11.12 -32.59 -23.13
N LYS A 2 10.39 -31.55 -22.66
CA LYS A 2 10.90 -30.33 -21.99
C LYS A 2 9.75 -29.34 -21.79
N PRO A 3 9.38 -29.04 -20.54
CA PRO A 3 8.81 -27.75 -20.19
C PRO A 3 9.72 -27.10 -19.15
N LEU A 4 10.61 -26.21 -19.61
CA LEU A 4 11.40 -25.33 -18.76
C LEU A 4 11.01 -23.88 -19.10
N PHE A 5 9.76 -23.51 -18.86
CA PHE A 5 9.30 -22.11 -19.01
C PHE A 5 8.14 -21.79 -18.04
N ILE A 6 8.23 -22.22 -16.77
CA ILE A 6 7.24 -21.85 -15.75
C ILE A 6 7.95 -21.55 -14.41
N ILE A 7 8.84 -20.56 -14.36
CA ILE A 7 9.41 -20.13 -13.05
C ILE A 7 9.43 -18.59 -12.87
N ALA A 8 8.99 -17.78 -13.84
CA ALA A 8 9.07 -16.33 -13.71
C ALA A 8 7.90 -15.66 -12.94
N ALA A 9 6.81 -16.38 -12.63
CA ALA A 9 5.60 -15.78 -12.07
C ALA A 9 5.47 -15.86 -10.53
N LEU A 10 6.35 -16.59 -9.83
CA LEU A 10 6.21 -16.81 -8.38
C LEU A 10 6.87 -15.72 -7.51
N GLY A 11 7.73 -14.88 -8.09
CA GLY A 11 8.52 -13.89 -7.33
C GLY A 11 7.79 -12.59 -6.97
N LEU A 12 6.67 -12.26 -7.64
CA LEU A 12 5.93 -11.01 -7.42
C LEU A 12 4.76 -11.15 -6.44
N ILE A 13 4.39 -12.37 -6.03
CA ILE A 13 3.21 -12.61 -5.19
C ILE A 13 3.56 -12.51 -3.69
N THR A 14 4.84 -12.60 -3.32
CA THR A 14 5.28 -12.65 -1.91
C THR A 14 5.24 -11.29 -1.20
N ALA A 15 5.29 -10.17 -1.93
CA ALA A 15 5.26 -8.84 -1.30
C ALA A 15 3.85 -8.48 -0.76
N CYS A 16 2.78 -8.98 -1.39
CA CYS A 16 1.41 -8.66 -0.99
C CYS A 16 0.97 -9.39 0.30
N VAL A 17 1.56 -10.56 0.59
CA VAL A 17 1.17 -11.40 1.73
C VAL A 17 1.79 -10.88 3.04
N SER A 18 3.01 -10.36 2.99
CA SER A 18 3.74 -9.90 4.20
C SER A 18 3.01 -8.77 4.94
N ASN A 19 2.41 -7.85 4.19
CA ASN A 19 1.70 -6.70 4.75
C ASN A 19 0.33 -7.08 5.34
N THR A 20 -0.31 -8.14 4.81
CA THR A 20 -1.61 -8.60 5.31
C THR A 20 -1.48 -9.40 6.61
N GLU A 21 -0.40 -10.15 6.80
CA GLU A 21 -0.10 -10.81 8.08
C GLU A 21 0.21 -9.82 9.19
N TYR A 22 1.02 -8.80 8.91
CA TYR A 22 1.37 -7.77 9.91
C TYR A 22 0.15 -7.01 10.44
N ASP A 23 -0.80 -6.64 9.58
CA ASP A 23 -2.01 -5.96 10.01
C ASP A 23 -2.99 -6.87 10.73
N ARG A 24 -3.00 -8.16 10.41
CA ARG A 24 -3.75 -9.15 11.20
C ARG A 24 -3.21 -9.20 12.62
N ASP A 25 -1.91 -9.37 12.80
CA ASP A 25 -1.30 -9.46 14.13
C ASP A 25 -1.54 -8.18 14.95
N ARG A 26 -1.44 -7.02 14.30
CA ARG A 26 -1.77 -5.73 14.91
C ARG A 26 -3.25 -5.61 15.28
N ALA A 27 -4.15 -6.09 14.43
CA ALA A 27 -5.59 -6.11 14.69
C ALA A 27 -5.94 -7.05 15.85
N TYR A 28 -5.34 -8.24 15.90
CA TYR A 28 -5.50 -9.18 17.01
C TYR A 28 -4.99 -8.58 18.33
N ALA A 29 -3.80 -7.99 18.34
CA ALA A 29 -3.26 -7.33 19.53
C ALA A 29 -4.12 -6.16 20.03
N LYS A 30 -4.71 -5.38 19.10
CA LYS A 30 -5.59 -4.25 19.44
C LYS A 30 -6.90 -4.72 20.09
N CYS A 31 -7.43 -5.86 19.67
CA CYS A 31 -8.73 -6.37 20.10
C CYS A 31 -8.64 -7.43 21.21
N ASP A 32 -7.43 -7.81 21.64
CA ASP A 32 -7.19 -8.89 22.61
C ASP A 32 -7.84 -8.62 23.98
N SER A 33 -7.97 -7.35 24.38
CA SER A 33 -8.62 -6.97 25.64
C SER A 33 -10.14 -7.17 25.65
N ILE A 34 -10.76 -7.55 24.53
CA ILE A 34 -12.21 -7.77 24.43
C ILE A 34 -12.54 -9.22 24.81
N SER A 35 -13.22 -9.38 25.94
CA SER A 35 -13.58 -10.70 26.50
C SER A 35 -14.66 -11.43 25.71
N ASP A 36 -15.58 -10.69 25.08
CA ASP A 36 -16.65 -11.25 24.27
C ASP A 36 -16.16 -11.59 22.86
N GLU A 37 -16.25 -12.87 22.49
CA GLU A 37 -15.70 -13.36 21.22
C GLU A 37 -16.37 -12.72 20.00
N SER A 38 -17.69 -12.51 20.02
CA SER A 38 -18.42 -11.87 18.93
C SER A 38 -17.98 -10.42 18.72
N SER A 39 -17.78 -9.69 19.81
CA SER A 39 -17.31 -8.31 19.78
C SER A 39 -15.83 -8.22 19.40
N ARG A 40 -15.01 -9.17 19.84
CA ARG A 40 -13.61 -9.28 19.43
C ARG A 40 -13.48 -9.54 17.94
N ASN A 41 -14.26 -10.48 17.40
CA ASN A 41 -14.24 -10.79 15.97
C ASN A 41 -14.68 -9.61 15.10
N ARG A 42 -15.70 -8.85 15.54
CA ARG A 42 -16.09 -7.60 14.88
C ARG A 42 -14.98 -6.55 14.92
N CYS A 43 -14.34 -6.37 16.07
CA CYS A 43 -13.21 -5.45 16.22
C CYS A 43 -12.05 -5.81 15.27
N ILE A 44 -11.71 -7.10 15.14
CA ILE A 44 -10.65 -7.57 14.24
C ILE A 44 -11.03 -7.30 12.78
N ALA A 45 -12.27 -7.61 12.39
CA ALA A 45 -12.75 -7.37 11.03
C ALA A 45 -12.72 -5.87 10.67
N ASP A 46 -13.21 -5.01 11.56
CA ASP A 46 -13.18 -3.56 11.37
C ASP A 46 -11.74 -3.04 11.29
N ALA A 47 -10.84 -3.50 12.17
CA ALA A 47 -9.44 -3.07 12.19
C ALA A 47 -8.68 -3.46 10.91
N ILE A 48 -8.94 -4.66 10.37
CA ILE A 48 -8.36 -5.09 9.09
C ILE A 48 -8.90 -4.22 7.94
N GLN A 49 -10.21 -3.96 7.93
CA GLN A 49 -10.82 -3.17 6.87
C GLN A 49 -10.37 -1.69 6.91
N ASP A 50 -10.17 -1.13 8.09
CA ASP A 50 -9.62 0.21 8.26
C ASP A 50 -8.18 0.30 7.74
N ALA A 51 -7.34 -0.70 8.03
CA ALA A 51 -5.97 -0.77 7.51
C ALA A 51 -5.93 -0.87 5.98
N GLU A 52 -6.85 -1.62 5.37
CA GLU A 52 -6.99 -1.66 3.90
C GLU A 52 -7.40 -0.31 3.31
N ARG A 53 -8.36 0.40 3.92
CA ARG A 53 -8.76 1.74 3.46
C ARG A 53 -7.63 2.76 3.63
N GLU A 54 -6.89 2.69 4.72
CA GLU A 54 -5.76 3.59 4.98
C GLU A 54 -4.68 3.41 3.91
N ARG A 55 -4.37 2.16 3.53
CA ARG A 55 -3.45 1.87 2.42
C ARG A 55 -3.89 2.47 1.09
N HIS A 56 -5.17 2.36 0.74
CA HIS A 56 -5.67 2.97 -0.49
C HIS A 56 -5.50 4.48 -0.48
N ARG A 57 -5.81 5.14 0.64
CA ARG A 57 -5.63 6.58 0.79
C ARG A 57 -4.17 7.01 0.77
N ASP A 58 -3.28 6.23 1.36
CA ASP A 58 -1.86 6.53 1.37
C ASP A 58 -1.22 6.33 -0.01
N ALA A 59 -1.66 5.30 -0.76
CA ALA A 59 -1.26 5.12 -2.16
C ALA A 59 -1.69 6.33 -3.02
N GLU A 60 -2.95 6.76 -2.91
CA GLU A 60 -3.45 7.95 -3.61
C GLU A 60 -2.67 9.22 -3.21
N ARG A 61 -2.31 9.36 -1.92
CA ARG A 61 -1.54 10.51 -1.43
C ARG A 61 -0.11 10.50 -1.98
N ILE A 62 0.54 9.35 -2.02
CA ILE A 62 1.89 9.22 -2.57
C ILE A 62 1.89 9.54 -4.06
N GLU A 63 0.93 9.02 -4.82
CA GLU A 63 0.77 9.33 -6.25
C GLU A 63 0.59 10.84 -6.49
N GLN A 64 -0.25 11.52 -5.69
CA GLN A 64 -0.39 12.97 -5.78
C GLN A 64 0.90 13.73 -5.42
N LEU A 65 1.69 13.23 -4.47
CA LEU A 65 2.96 13.85 -4.11
C LEU A 65 3.99 13.70 -5.24
N GLU A 66 4.03 12.54 -5.89
CA GLU A 66 4.87 12.27 -7.06
C GLU A 66 4.45 13.14 -8.25
N GLU A 67 3.16 13.21 -8.60
CA GLU A 67 2.66 14.06 -9.68
C GLU A 67 3.00 15.55 -9.44
N ASN A 68 2.86 16.01 -8.19
CA ASN A 68 3.22 17.38 -7.81
C ASN A 68 4.74 17.62 -7.86
N ALA A 69 5.55 16.61 -7.57
CA ALA A 69 7.00 16.68 -7.70
C ALA A 69 7.41 16.76 -9.17
N GLU A 70 6.86 15.89 -10.03
CA GLU A 70 7.10 15.90 -11.48
C GLU A 70 6.65 17.21 -12.12
N ARG A 71 5.47 17.74 -11.76
CA ARG A 71 5.01 19.05 -12.24
C ARG A 71 5.96 20.17 -11.86
N ARG A 72 6.56 20.13 -10.67
CA ARG A 72 7.55 21.12 -10.24
C ARG A 72 8.87 20.97 -10.97
N GLU A 73 9.24 19.75 -11.35
CA GLU A 73 10.45 19.48 -12.14
C GLU A 73 10.28 19.95 -13.59
N LEU A 74 9.18 19.57 -14.25
CA LEU A 74 8.80 20.05 -15.58
C LEU A 74 8.69 21.58 -15.62
N GLY A 75 8.12 22.21 -14.59
CA GLY A 75 8.05 23.66 -14.49
C GLY A 75 9.42 24.34 -14.42
N ARG A 76 10.43 23.69 -13.83
CA ARG A 76 11.81 24.21 -13.81
C ARG A 76 12.51 24.00 -15.14
N GLU A 77 12.28 22.89 -15.82
CA GLU A 77 12.83 22.66 -17.16
C GLU A 77 12.27 23.68 -18.16
N ILE A 78 10.97 23.97 -18.11
CA ILE A 78 10.33 24.97 -18.97
C ILE A 78 10.82 26.39 -18.63
N ALA A 79 10.86 26.76 -17.34
CA ALA A 79 11.36 28.07 -16.92
C ALA A 79 12.89 28.25 -17.14
N GLY A 80 13.63 27.15 -17.25
CA GLY A 80 15.05 27.14 -17.63
C GLY A 80 15.27 27.13 -19.15
N ALA A 81 14.27 26.72 -19.93
CA ALA A 81 14.30 26.65 -21.40
C ALA A 81 13.76 27.90 -22.09
N GLU A 82 13.09 28.80 -21.37
CA GLU A 82 12.77 30.14 -21.89
C GLU A 82 14.07 30.92 -22.09
N PRO A 83 14.44 31.28 -23.34
CA PRO A 83 15.55 32.20 -23.54
C PRO A 83 15.16 33.53 -22.87
N LYS A 84 16.02 34.01 -21.98
CA LYS A 84 15.93 35.39 -21.52
C LYS A 84 16.31 36.29 -22.69
N ASP A 85 15.36 36.63 -23.56
CA ASP A 85 15.39 37.75 -24.49
C ASP A 85 13.99 38.08 -25.02
#